data_AF-A0A317JZ01-F1
#
_entry.id   AF-A0A317JZ01-F1
#
_cell.length_a   1.000
_cell.length_b   1.000
_cell.length_c   1.000
_cell.angle_alpha   90.00
_cell.angle_beta   90.00
_cell.angle_gamma   90.00
#
_symmetry.space_group_name_H-M   'P 1'
#
loop_
_entity.id
_entity.type
_entity.pdbx_description
1 polymer ?
#
loop_
_entity_poly.entity_id
_entity_poly.type
_entity_poly.pdbx_seq_one_letter_code
_entity_poly.pdbx_strand_id
1 'polypeptide(L)'
;MYANNFVRDDGVPYSGSTARQIGHGWSGFNTLVGADVTGDGFTDLVARKTDGTLWLYANNFVRDGGVPYGSASQIGSGWGGFTHIVGADVTGDGYTDLVARKTDGTLWLYSNNIERDNGVPYSSPDARQIGSGWGGLNDII
;
A
#
# COMPACT_ATOMS: atom_id res chain seq x y z
N MET A 1 16.61 -6.79 5.74
CA MET A 1 16.80 -7.00 4.28
C MET A 1 16.07 -8.27 3.89
N TYR A 2 14.88 -8.12 3.31
CA TYR A 2 14.07 -9.25 2.88
C TYR A 2 14.75 -9.99 1.74
N ALA A 3 14.72 -11.32 1.82
CA ALA A 3 15.33 -12.19 0.84
C ALA A 3 14.62 -12.01 -0.50
N ASN A 4 15.21 -11.20 -1.38
CA ASN A 4 15.17 -11.51 -2.80
C ASN A 4 15.68 -12.95 -2.91
N ASN A 5 14.85 -13.82 -3.47
CA ASN A 5 15.06 -15.25 -3.55
C ASN A 5 16.18 -15.64 -4.56
N PHE A 6 17.29 -14.89 -4.58
CA PHE A 6 18.43 -15.09 -5.48
C PHE A 6 19.09 -16.47 -5.32
N VAL A 7 18.87 -17.14 -4.19
CA VAL A 7 19.41 -18.48 -3.92
C VAL A 7 18.63 -19.59 -4.63
N ARG A 8 17.34 -19.40 -4.92
CA ARG A 8 16.53 -20.44 -5.60
C ARG A 8 16.46 -20.29 -7.11
N ASP A 9 16.71 -19.10 -7.63
CA ASP A 9 16.61 -18.82 -9.06
C ASP A 9 17.99 -18.75 -9.75
N ASP A 10 19.03 -19.38 -9.18
CA ASP A 10 20.41 -19.35 -9.69
C ASP A 10 20.93 -17.93 -10.00
N GLY A 11 20.47 -16.93 -9.23
CA GLY A 11 20.79 -15.52 -9.46
C GLY A 11 20.09 -14.88 -10.66
N VAL A 12 19.13 -15.56 -11.30
CA VAL A 12 18.33 -15.05 -12.41
C VAL A 12 16.97 -14.57 -11.88
N PRO A 13 16.70 -13.25 -11.87
CA PRO A 13 15.38 -12.76 -11.50
C PRO A 13 14.30 -13.37 -12.41
N TYR A 14 13.24 -13.92 -11.83
CA TYR A 14 12.04 -14.40 -12.54
C TYR A 14 12.23 -15.65 -13.42
N SER A 15 13.23 -16.50 -13.14
CA SER A 15 13.39 -17.75 -13.91
C SER A 15 12.41 -18.84 -13.47
N GLY A 16 11.50 -19.23 -14.35
CA GLY A 16 10.83 -20.54 -14.32
C GLY A 16 9.74 -20.78 -13.26
N SER A 17 9.51 -19.85 -12.33
CA SER A 17 8.36 -19.93 -11.43
C SER A 17 7.09 -19.47 -12.14
N THR A 18 6.08 -20.35 -12.20
CA THR A 18 4.75 -19.93 -12.64
C THR A 18 4.17 -18.97 -11.63
N ALA A 19 3.46 -17.95 -12.11
CA ALA A 19 2.77 -17.01 -11.23
C ALA A 19 1.85 -17.78 -10.28
N ARG A 20 2.03 -17.56 -8.99
CA ARG A 20 1.21 -18.19 -7.96
C ARG A 20 0.01 -17.31 -7.66
N GLN A 21 -1.19 -17.85 -7.80
CA GLN A 21 -2.39 -17.19 -7.32
C GLN A 21 -2.37 -17.12 -5.79
N ILE A 22 -2.49 -15.91 -5.25
CA ILE A 22 -2.43 -15.63 -3.80
C ILE A 22 -3.78 -15.18 -3.21
N GLY A 23 -4.83 -15.09 -4.03
CA GLY A 23 -6.18 -14.76 -3.58
C GLY A 23 -7.20 -14.62 -4.71
N HIS A 24 -8.44 -14.30 -4.31
CA HIS A 24 -9.60 -14.09 -5.18
C HIS A 24 -10.33 -12.80 -4.80
N GLY A 25 -11.29 -12.34 -5.62
CA GLY A 25 -12.14 -11.20 -5.28
C GLY A 25 -11.52 -9.81 -5.51
N TRP A 26 -10.39 -9.75 -6.21
CA TRP A 26 -9.65 -8.51 -6.46
C TRP A 26 -10.32 -7.55 -7.47
N SER A 27 -11.35 -8.01 -8.19
CA SER A 27 -12.01 -7.21 -9.24
C SER A 27 -12.75 -5.98 -8.73
N GLY A 28 -13.03 -5.89 -7.42
CA GLY A 28 -13.63 -4.71 -6.81
C GLY A 28 -12.64 -3.57 -6.53
N PHE A 29 -11.34 -3.82 -6.69
CA PHE A 29 -10.28 -2.85 -6.40
C PHE A 29 -9.77 -2.21 -7.68
N ASN A 30 -9.51 -0.91 -7.65
CA ASN A 30 -8.98 -0.13 -8.77
C ASN A 30 -7.58 0.43 -8.49
N THR A 31 -7.03 0.17 -7.31
CA THR A 31 -5.67 0.58 -6.92
C THR A 31 -5.15 -0.39 -5.87
N LEU A 32 -3.87 -0.74 -5.98
CA LEU A 32 -3.14 -1.58 -5.04
C LEU A 32 -1.79 -0.92 -4.78
N VAL A 33 -1.42 -0.80 -3.52
CA VAL A 33 -0.15 -0.23 -3.06
C VAL A 33 0.50 -1.23 -2.12
N GLY A 34 1.76 -1.57 -2.38
CA GLY A 34 2.59 -2.30 -1.42
C GLY A 34 3.15 -1.32 -0.38
N ALA A 35 2.99 -1.63 0.90
CA ALA A 35 3.41 -0.77 2.00
C ALA A 35 3.68 -1.63 3.24
N ASP A 36 4.69 -1.30 4.05
CA ASP A 36 4.81 -1.84 5.41
C ASP A 36 3.95 -0.96 6.33
N VAL A 37 2.67 -1.31 6.43
CA VAL A 37 1.67 -0.51 7.15
C VAL A 37 1.70 -0.88 8.63
N THR A 38 1.90 -2.15 8.93
CA THR A 38 1.99 -2.70 10.30
C THR A 38 3.34 -2.42 10.98
N GLY A 39 4.38 -2.06 10.22
CA GLY A 39 5.74 -1.82 10.72
C GLY A 39 6.44 -3.10 11.15
N ASP A 40 5.98 -4.27 10.66
CA ASP A 40 6.57 -5.57 10.98
C ASP A 40 7.73 -5.95 10.04
N GLY A 41 8.04 -5.07 9.08
CA GLY A 41 9.05 -5.23 8.05
C GLY A 41 8.51 -5.90 6.78
N PHE A 42 7.36 -6.57 6.82
CA PHE A 42 6.81 -7.29 5.69
C PHE A 42 5.87 -6.36 4.90
N THR A 43 5.88 -6.51 3.58
CA THR A 43 4.99 -5.73 2.73
C THR A 43 3.55 -6.21 2.90
N ASP A 44 2.70 -5.32 3.38
CA ASP A 44 1.23 -5.40 3.35
C ASP A 44 0.69 -4.86 2.01
N LEU A 45 -0.62 -5.06 1.79
CA LEU A 45 -1.32 -4.41 0.70
C LEU A 45 -2.36 -3.41 1.21
N VAL A 46 -2.26 -2.19 0.70
CA VAL A 46 -3.32 -1.19 0.78
C VAL A 46 -4.07 -1.21 -0.55
N ALA A 47 -5.37 -1.50 -0.50
CA ALA A 47 -6.21 -1.62 -1.67
C ALA A 47 -7.37 -0.63 -1.62
N ARG A 48 -7.63 0.06 -2.73
CA ARG A 48 -8.78 0.96 -2.85
C ARG A 48 -9.86 0.36 -3.74
N LYS A 49 -11.10 0.36 -3.25
CA LYS A 49 -12.28 -0.01 -4.03
C LYS A 49 -12.79 1.17 -4.86
N THR A 50 -13.58 0.86 -5.88
CA THR A 50 -14.22 1.87 -6.74
C THR A 50 -15.19 2.79 -5.98
N ASP A 51 -15.72 2.34 -4.85
CA ASP A 51 -16.54 3.15 -3.93
C ASP A 51 -15.73 4.14 -3.06
N GLY A 52 -14.40 4.14 -3.19
CA GLY A 52 -13.51 5.03 -2.45
C GLY A 52 -13.18 4.56 -1.03
N THR A 53 -13.52 3.32 -0.66
CA THR A 53 -13.05 2.71 0.58
C THR A 53 -11.61 2.20 0.45
N LEU A 54 -10.84 2.35 1.52
CA LEU A 54 -9.46 1.87 1.62
C LEU A 54 -9.40 0.65 2.56
N TRP A 55 -8.70 -0.39 2.12
CA TRP A 55 -8.62 -1.68 2.79
C TRP A 55 -7.17 -2.09 2.99
N LEU A 56 -6.86 -2.58 4.18
CA LEU A 56 -5.58 -3.18 4.53
C LEU A 56 -5.69 -4.70 4.48
N TYR A 57 -4.73 -5.31 3.80
CA TYR A 57 -4.45 -6.73 3.85
C TYR A 57 -3.07 -6.91 4.46
N ALA A 58 -3.04 -7.13 5.78
CA ALA A 58 -1.80 -7.33 6.50
C ALA A 58 -1.13 -8.64 6.05
N ASN A 59 0.19 -8.61 5.91
CA ASN A 59 1.00 -9.78 5.70
C ASN A 59 0.85 -10.72 6.90
N ASN A 60 0.77 -12.03 6.66
CA ASN A 60 0.63 -13.01 7.73
C ASN A 60 1.90 -13.81 7.99
N PHE A 61 3.04 -13.35 7.46
CA PHE A 61 4.37 -13.96 7.62
C PHE A 61 4.49 -15.37 7.05
N VAL A 62 3.50 -15.82 6.26
CA VAL A 62 3.50 -17.15 5.68
C VAL A 62 4.37 -17.18 4.43
N ARG A 63 5.38 -18.06 4.46
CA ARG A 63 6.25 -18.34 3.32
C ARG A 63 5.64 -19.44 2.44
N ASP A 64 6.04 -19.49 1.18
CA ASP A 64 5.95 -20.64 0.26
C ASP A 64 4.70 -21.55 0.40
N GLY A 65 3.74 -21.42 -0.51
CA GLY A 65 2.60 -22.35 -0.59
C GLY A 65 1.41 -22.00 0.31
N GLY A 66 1.56 -21.12 1.30
CA GLY A 66 0.44 -20.59 2.10
C GLY A 66 -0.11 -19.24 1.63
N VAL A 67 -1.30 -18.85 2.11
CA VAL A 67 -1.94 -17.57 1.76
C VAL A 67 -1.14 -16.45 2.43
N PRO A 68 -0.54 -15.47 1.73
CA PRO A 68 0.40 -14.51 2.32
C PRO A 68 -0.26 -13.33 3.04
N TYR A 69 -1.57 -13.15 2.89
CA TYR A 69 -2.31 -12.03 3.48
C TYR A 69 -3.48 -12.53 4.33
N GLY A 70 -3.75 -11.81 5.42
CA GLY A 70 -4.90 -12.05 6.29
C GLY A 70 -6.23 -11.55 5.70
N SER A 71 -7.26 -11.55 6.55
CA SER A 71 -8.54 -10.92 6.23
C SER A 71 -8.39 -9.42 6.02
N ALA A 72 -9.16 -8.87 5.08
CA ALA A 72 -9.16 -7.45 4.79
C ALA A 72 -9.83 -6.66 5.93
N SER A 73 -9.20 -5.55 6.33
CA SER A 73 -9.76 -4.57 7.27
C SER A 73 -9.99 -3.25 6.56
N GLN A 74 -11.16 -2.65 6.68
CA GLN A 74 -11.38 -1.31 6.17
C GLN A 74 -10.64 -0.30 7.05
N ILE A 75 -9.74 0.47 6.46
CA ILE A 75 -8.91 1.48 7.14
C ILE A 75 -9.24 2.92 6.73
N GLY A 76 -10.15 3.11 5.76
CA GLY A 76 -10.57 4.45 5.36
C GLY A 76 -11.77 4.49 4.42
N SER A 77 -12.25 5.71 4.20
CA SER A 77 -13.30 6.06 3.24
C SER A 77 -12.98 7.43 2.60
N GLY A 78 -13.65 7.77 1.50
CA GLY A 78 -13.44 9.05 0.82
C GLY A 78 -12.20 9.12 -0.08
N TRP A 79 -11.54 8.00 -0.35
CA TRP A 79 -10.32 7.92 -1.18
C TRP A 79 -10.59 7.98 -2.69
N GLY A 80 -11.86 8.10 -3.09
CA GLY A 80 -12.27 8.18 -4.50
C GLY A 80 -11.81 9.46 -5.22
N GLY A 81 -11.49 10.53 -4.49
CA GLY A 81 -11.00 11.79 -5.06
C GLY A 81 -9.52 11.77 -5.47
N PHE A 82 -8.78 10.72 -5.13
CA PHE A 82 -7.36 10.59 -5.49
C PHE A 82 -7.20 9.87 -6.83
N THR A 83 -6.32 10.36 -7.68
CA THR A 83 -5.97 9.72 -8.95
C THR A 83 -4.82 8.74 -8.79
N HIS A 84 -3.90 9.03 -7.86
CA HIS A 84 -2.70 8.24 -7.57
C HIS A 84 -2.54 8.12 -6.07
N ILE A 85 -2.05 6.97 -5.64
CA ILE A 85 -1.72 6.66 -4.25
C ILE A 85 -0.42 5.84 -4.31
N VAL A 86 0.61 6.28 -3.60
CA VAL A 86 1.88 5.57 -3.47
C VAL A 86 2.28 5.47 -2.01
N GLY A 87 3.00 4.40 -1.66
CA GLY A 87 3.56 4.18 -0.33
C GLY A 87 5.01 4.66 -0.26
N ALA A 88 5.35 5.43 0.76
CA ALA A 88 6.73 5.80 1.09
C ALA A 88 6.84 6.19 2.57
N ASP A 89 7.97 5.93 3.21
CA ASP A 89 8.26 6.47 4.54
C ASP A 89 8.73 7.93 4.40
N VAL A 90 7.79 8.87 4.45
CA VAL A 90 8.03 10.32 4.25
C VAL A 90 8.30 11.01 5.57
N THR A 91 7.71 10.55 6.67
CA THR A 91 7.94 11.02 8.03
C THR A 91 9.28 10.54 8.60
N GLY A 92 9.80 9.41 8.12
CA GLY A 92 11.04 8.80 8.61
C GLY A 92 10.86 8.05 9.93
N ASP A 93 9.63 7.63 10.26
CA ASP A 93 9.32 6.92 11.50
C ASP A 93 9.38 5.38 11.36
N GLY A 94 9.69 4.88 10.17
CA GLY A 94 9.78 3.45 9.88
C GLY A 94 8.46 2.80 9.50
N TYR A 95 7.36 3.56 9.45
CA TYR A 95 6.07 3.10 8.94
C TYR A 95 5.81 3.70 7.55
N THR A 96 5.20 2.92 6.66
CA THR A 96 4.94 3.44 5.30
C THR A 96 3.77 4.42 5.32
N ASP A 97 4.02 5.68 4.97
CA ASP A 97 2.99 6.70 4.73
C ASP A 97 2.36 6.55 3.34
N LEU A 98 1.23 7.23 3.11
CA LEU A 98 0.66 7.37 1.77
C LEU A 98 0.83 8.79 1.24
N VAL A 99 1.34 8.88 0.01
CA VAL A 99 1.31 10.09 -0.80
C VAL A 99 0.25 9.94 -1.87
N ALA A 100 -0.70 10.86 -1.92
CA ALA A 100 -1.86 10.77 -2.78
C ALA A 100 -2.08 12.06 -3.58
N ARG A 101 -2.37 11.94 -4.87
CA ARG A 101 -2.61 13.07 -5.77
C ARG A 101 -4.09 13.18 -6.13
N LYS A 102 -4.68 14.37 -5.99
CA LYS A 102 -6.05 14.66 -6.47
C LYS A 102 -6.07 15.09 -7.93
N THR A 103 -7.25 15.09 -8.55
CA THR A 103 -7.47 15.54 -9.94
C THR A 103 -7.09 17.01 -10.16
N ASP A 104 -7.17 17.84 -9.11
CA ASP A 104 -6.76 19.25 -9.13
C ASP A 104 -5.23 19.45 -9.09
N GLY A 105 -4.45 18.35 -9.07
CA GLY A 105 -2.99 18.39 -9.04
C GLY A 105 -2.40 18.70 -7.67
N THR A 106 -3.20 18.73 -6.60
CA THR A 106 -2.70 18.79 -5.23
C THR A 106 -2.16 17.43 -4.79
N LEU A 107 -1.05 17.47 -4.04
CA LEU A 107 -0.40 16.29 -3.47
C LEU A 107 -0.59 16.32 -1.95
N TRP A 108 -1.02 15.20 -1.39
CA TRP A 108 -1.37 15.05 0.01
C TRP A 108 -0.52 13.94 0.63
N LEU A 109 0.01 14.18 1.82
CA LEU A 109 0.62 13.17 2.68
C LEU A 109 -0.41 12.74 3.72
N TYR A 110 -0.56 11.43 3.88
CA TYR A 110 -1.27 10.78 4.97
C TYR A 110 -0.24 9.99 5.76
N SER A 111 0.18 10.54 6.90
CA SER A 111 1.13 9.84 7.76
C SER A 111 0.54 8.53 8.26
N ASN A 112 1.37 7.51 8.37
CA ASN A 112 0.99 6.31 9.08
C ASN A 112 0.93 6.62 10.58
N ASN A 113 -0.21 6.34 11.19
CA ASN A 113 -0.47 6.57 12.59
C ASN A 113 -1.04 5.31 13.27
N ILE A 114 -0.67 4.12 12.76
CA ILE A 114 -1.15 2.84 13.28
C ILE A 114 -0.77 2.59 14.74
N GLU A 115 0.38 3.10 15.20
CA GLU A 115 0.75 3.02 16.63
C GLU A 115 -0.09 3.95 17.52
N ARG A 116 -0.87 4.85 16.90
CA ARG A 116 -1.80 5.78 17.53
C ARG A 116 -3.23 5.44 17.07
N ASP A 117 -4.21 6.27 17.39
CA ASP A 117 -5.58 6.21 16.82
C ASP A 117 -6.27 4.83 16.80
N ASN A 118 -6.11 4.07 17.89
CA ASN A 118 -6.68 2.73 18.08
C ASN A 118 -6.26 1.70 17.01
N GLY A 119 -5.08 1.84 16.41
CA GLY A 119 -4.59 0.86 15.44
C GLY A 119 -5.11 1.07 14.01
N VAL A 120 -5.68 2.23 13.69
CA VAL A 120 -6.20 2.54 12.34
C VAL A 120 -5.25 3.50 11.63
N PRO A 121 -4.52 3.07 10.59
CA PRO A 121 -3.60 3.93 9.86
C PRO A 121 -4.32 4.95 8.96
N TYR A 122 -3.60 6.03 8.61
CA TYR A 122 -4.01 7.07 7.66
C TYR A 122 -5.28 7.83 8.04
N SER A 123 -5.53 7.96 9.34
CA SER A 123 -6.69 8.70 9.84
C SER A 123 -6.57 10.20 9.51
N SER A 124 -7.71 10.88 9.38
CA SER A 124 -7.80 12.28 8.92
C SER A 124 -7.02 13.35 9.72
N PRO A 125 -6.75 13.28 11.04
CA PRO A 125 -5.97 14.32 11.73
C PRO A 125 -4.59 14.58 11.13
N ASP A 126 -3.98 13.61 10.44
CA ASP A 126 -2.60 13.72 9.96
C ASP A 126 -2.49 13.97 8.43
N ALA A 127 -3.61 14.16 7.74
CA ALA A 127 -3.61 14.45 6.31
C ALA A 127 -3.18 15.90 6.04
N ARG A 128 -2.06 16.10 5.32
CA ARG A 128 -1.58 17.44 4.92
C ARG A 128 -1.38 17.57 3.42
N GLN A 129 -1.74 18.71 2.86
CA GLN A 129 -1.28 19.05 1.52
C GLN A 129 0.22 19.35 1.55
N ILE A 130 1.00 18.66 0.72
CA ILE A 130 2.47 18.81 0.60
C ILE A 130 2.90 19.43 -0.73
N GLY A 131 1.97 19.67 -1.65
CA GLY A 131 2.29 20.30 -2.93
C GLY A 131 1.08 20.60 -3.80
N SER A 132 1.35 21.29 -4.90
CA SER A 132 0.41 21.62 -5.98
C SER A 132 1.11 21.53 -7.33
N GLY A 133 0.35 21.50 -8.43
CA GLY A 133 0.90 21.45 -9.80
C GLY A 133 1.32 20.06 -10.28
N TRP A 134 0.99 19.01 -9.53
CA TRP A 134 1.38 17.62 -9.86
C TRP A 134 0.51 16.98 -10.96
N GLY A 135 -0.47 17.70 -11.50
CA GLY A 135 -1.42 17.19 -12.51
C GLY A 135 -0.78 16.87 -13.87
N GLY A 136 0.43 17.39 -14.14
CA GLY A 136 1.15 17.13 -15.40
C GLY A 136 1.87 15.78 -15.47
N LEU A 137 1.98 15.05 -14.36
CA LEU A 137 2.59 13.71 -14.36
C LEU A 137 1.56 12.65 -14.76
N ASN A 138 1.95 11.73 -15.64
CA ASN A 138 1.09 10.60 -15.99
C ASN A 138 0.98 9.61 -14.82
N ASP A 139 2.10 9.36 -14.15
CA ASP A 139 2.22 8.42 -13.04
C ASP A 139 3.02 9.02 -11.88
N ILE A 140 2.83 8.47 -10.69
CA ILE A 140 3.64 8.66 -9.50
C ILE A 140 3.94 7.25 -9.00
N ILE A 141 5.22 6.91 -8.83
CA ILE A 141 5.70 5.59 -8.39
C ILE A 141 6.75 5.71 -7.31
#